data_AF-A0A2P4YAS4-F1
#
_entry.id   AF-A0A2P4YAS4-F1
#
_cell.length_a   1.000
_cell.length_b   1.000
_cell.length_c   1.000
_cell.angle_alpha   90.00
_cell.angle_beta   90.00
_cell.angle_gamma   90.00
#
_symmetry.space_group_name_H-M   'P 1'
#
loop_
_entity.id
_entity.type
_entity.pdbx_description
1 polymer ?
#
loop_
_entity_poly.entity_id
_entity_poly.type
_entity_poly.pdbx_seq_one_letter_code
_entity_poly.pdbx_strand_id
1 'polypeptide(L)'
;MVLVLDNAPCHCRAEQGFEETEFLDATLLRLGPYSPMLNPIKNVFSTFKTAVKSFMTESRMEILSVPVGVTMKYHRQFFSPDCG
;
A
#
# COMPACT_ATOMS: atom_id res chain seq x y z
N MET A 1 -7.53 21.09 -5.18
CA MET A 1 -7.16 19.64 -5.19
C MET A 1 -8.23 18.85 -4.44
N VAL A 2 -8.53 17.59 -4.79
CA VAL A 2 -9.47 16.77 -3.99
C VAL A 2 -8.74 15.59 -3.37
N LEU A 3 -8.84 15.45 -2.04
CA LEU A 3 -8.34 14.28 -1.31
C LEU A 3 -9.53 13.39 -0.92
N VAL A 4 -9.46 12.10 -1.25
CA VAL A 4 -10.50 11.13 -0.89
C VAL A 4 -9.98 10.24 0.24
N LEU A 5 -10.68 10.19 1.36
CA LEU A 5 -10.30 9.40 2.55
C LEU A 5 -11.42 8.42 2.96
N ASP A 6 -11.00 7.27 3.49
CA ASP A 6 -11.91 6.36 4.19
C ASP A 6 -12.05 6.74 5.67
N ASN A 7 -13.02 6.12 6.34
CA ASN A 7 -13.38 6.46 7.72
C ASN A 7 -12.57 5.67 8.76
N ALA A 8 -11.35 5.23 8.44
CA ALA A 8 -10.52 4.52 9.41
C ALA A 8 -10.32 5.39 10.67
N PRO A 9 -10.25 4.80 11.88
CA PRO A 9 -10.14 5.56 13.14
C PRO A 9 -8.95 6.54 13.18
N CYS A 10 -7.86 6.22 12.47
CA CYS A 10 -6.70 7.09 12.34
C CYS A 10 -6.96 8.39 11.55
N HIS A 11 -8.04 8.46 10.77
CA HIS A 11 -8.43 9.65 9.98
C HIS A 11 -9.47 10.52 10.70
N CYS A 12 -9.66 10.35 12.01
CA CYS A 12 -10.70 11.04 12.79
C CYS A 12 -10.53 12.56 12.87
N ARG A 13 -9.35 13.08 12.52
CA ARG A 13 -8.99 14.51 12.59
C ARG A 13 -8.50 15.05 11.26
N ALA A 14 -8.76 14.35 10.15
CA ALA A 14 -8.22 14.72 8.84
C ALA A 14 -8.63 16.13 8.42
N GLU A 15 -9.84 16.55 8.80
CA GLU A 15 -10.42 17.87 8.51
C GLU A 15 -9.60 19.02 9.13
N GLN A 16 -8.97 18.80 10.30
CA GLN A 16 -8.19 19.84 10.99
C GLN A 16 -6.95 20.26 10.20
N GLY A 17 -6.35 19.33 9.44
CA GLY A 17 -5.21 19.66 8.58
C GLY A 17 -5.61 20.54 7.38
N PHE A 18 -6.88 20.51 6.98
CA PHE A 18 -7.38 21.34 5.87
C PHE A 18 -7.71 22.78 6.29
N GLU A 19 -7.61 23.11 7.58
CA GLU A 19 -7.74 24.49 8.08
C GLU A 19 -6.46 25.32 7.85
N GLU A 20 -5.33 24.67 7.55
CA GLU A 20 -4.06 25.34 7.29
C GLU A 20 -4.10 26.11 5.96
N THR A 21 -3.42 27.26 5.91
CA THR A 21 -3.45 28.18 4.76
C THR A 21 -3.02 27.51 3.45
N GLU A 22 -2.13 26.51 3.52
CA GLU A 22 -1.66 25.73 2.37
C GLU A 22 -2.77 24.89 1.71
N PHE A 23 -3.82 24.52 2.45
CA PHE A 23 -4.85 23.58 2.01
C PHE A 23 -6.23 24.21 1.83
N LEU A 24 -6.37 25.53 1.90
CA LEU A 24 -7.65 26.23 1.74
C LEU A 24 -8.35 25.95 0.40
N ASP A 25 -7.57 25.76 -0.68
CA ASP A 25 -8.08 25.43 -2.01
C ASP A 25 -8.22 23.91 -2.25
N ALA A 26 -8.01 23.10 -1.20
CA ALA A 26 -8.16 21.67 -1.23
C ALA A 26 -9.51 21.25 -0.63
N THR A 27 -10.12 20.21 -1.22
CA THR A 27 -11.39 19.64 -0.76
C THR A 27 -11.12 18.25 -0.21
N LEU A 28 -11.56 18.01 1.02
CA LEU A 28 -11.56 16.67 1.62
C LEU A 28 -12.91 15.99 1.38
N LEU A 29 -12.88 14.81 0.76
CA LEU A 29 -14.05 13.96 0.53
C LEU A 29 -13.97 12.70 1.40
N ARG A 30 -14.92 12.54 2.31
CA ARG A 30 -15.08 11.31 3.10
C ARG A 30 -15.96 10.31 2.37
N LEU A 31 -15.48 9.08 2.26
CA LEU A 31 -16.27 7.97 1.75
C LEU A 31 -17.33 7.53 2.76
N GLY A 32 -18.44 6.99 2.27
CA GLY A 32 -19.41 6.31 3.11
C GLY A 32 -18.79 5.09 3.81
N PRO A 33 -19.34 4.64 4.96
CA PRO A 33 -18.93 3.39 5.59
C PRO A 33 -18.95 2.23 4.59
N TYR A 34 -18.00 1.31 4.73
CA TYR A 34 -17.92 0.09 3.92
C TYR A 34 -17.96 0.32 2.40
N SER A 35 -17.40 1.43 1.91
CA SER A 35 -17.32 1.77 0.48
C SER A 35 -15.91 1.60 -0.12
N PRO A 36 -15.23 0.44 0.04
CA PRO A 36 -13.85 0.27 -0.44
C PRO A 36 -13.74 0.32 -1.96
N MET A 37 -14.83 0.03 -2.68
CA MET A 37 -14.89 0.13 -4.15
C MET A 37 -14.76 1.56 -4.65
N LEU A 38 -15.08 2.54 -3.80
CA LEU A 38 -14.97 3.97 -4.11
C LEU A 38 -13.63 4.57 -3.66
N ASN A 39 -12.76 3.78 -3.03
CA ASN A 39 -11.45 4.25 -2.58
C ASN A 39 -10.38 4.00 -3.66
N PRO A 40 -9.89 5.05 -4.36
CA PRO A 40 -8.93 4.89 -5.46
C PRO A 40 -7.65 4.15 -5.05
N ILE A 41 -7.21 4.31 -3.79
CA ILE A 41 -5.99 3.67 -3.29
C ILE A 41 -6.10 2.15 -3.29
N LYS A 42 -7.31 1.59 -3.16
CA LYS A 42 -7.52 0.15 -3.16
C LYS A 42 -7.19 -0.45 -4.51
N ASN A 43 -7.46 0.25 -5.61
CA ASN A 43 -7.10 -0.20 -6.95
C ASN A 43 -5.58 -0.17 -7.17
N VAL A 44 -4.92 0.90 -6.71
CA VAL A 44 -3.45 1.02 -6.75
C VAL A 44 -2.80 -0.13 -6.00
N PHE A 45 -3.22 -0.39 -4.76
CA PHE A 45 -2.71 -1.51 -3.97
C PHE A 45 -3.06 -2.87 -4.58
N SER A 46 -4.20 -3.01 -5.25
CA SER A 46 -4.56 -4.23 -5.96
C SER A 46 -3.57 -4.52 -7.10
N THR A 47 -3.29 -3.50 -7.91
CA THR A 47 -2.32 -3.57 -9.01
C THR A 47 -0.93 -3.90 -8.50
N PHE A 48 -0.47 -3.19 -7.46
CA PHE A 48 0.83 -3.46 -6.82
C PHE A 48 0.92 -4.90 -6.27
N LYS A 49 -0.08 -5.35 -5.51
CA LYS A 49 -0.11 -6.73 -4.99
C LYS A 49 -0.09 -7.76 -6.11
N THR A 50 -0.72 -7.46 -7.24
CA THR A 50 -0.71 -8.35 -8.41
C THR A 50 0.70 -8.45 -8.98
N ALA A 51 1.40 -7.33 -9.17
CA ALA A 51 2.78 -7.32 -9.63
C ALA A 51 3.71 -8.10 -8.68
N VAL A 52 3.60 -7.88 -7.37
CA VAL A 52 4.37 -8.64 -6.36
C VAL A 52 4.07 -10.13 -6.44
N LYS A 53 2.79 -10.52 -6.57
CA LYS A 53 2.41 -11.93 -6.71
C LYS A 53 2.96 -12.56 -7.99
N SER A 54 2.97 -11.84 -9.10
CA SER A 54 3.55 -12.31 -10.37
C SER A 54 5.05 -12.56 -10.20
N PHE A 55 5.79 -11.58 -9.66
CA PHE A 55 7.21 -11.73 -9.36
C PHE A 55 7.49 -12.93 -8.43
N MET A 56 6.73 -13.08 -7.34
CA MET A 56 6.88 -14.22 -6.43
C MET A 56 6.56 -15.57 -7.09
N THR A 57 5.69 -15.57 -8.09
CA THR A 57 5.32 -16.77 -8.85
C THR A 57 6.42 -17.16 -9.82
N GLU A 58 6.99 -16.18 -10.53
CA GLU A 58 8.12 -16.35 -11.46
C GLU A 58 9.38 -16.80 -10.71
N SER A 59 9.72 -16.13 -9.62
CA SER A 59 10.90 -16.41 -8.79
C SER A 59 10.67 -17.52 -7.75
N ARG A 60 9.54 -18.23 -7.81
CA ARG A 60 9.09 -19.15 -6.75
C ARG A 60 10.13 -20.21 -6.40
N MET A 61 10.76 -20.81 -7.41
CA MET A 61 11.75 -21.87 -7.18
C MET A 61 12.97 -21.33 -6.46
N GLU A 62 13.48 -20.17 -6.88
CA GLU A 62 14.64 -19.52 -6.29
C GLU A 62 14.37 -19.06 -4.85
N ILE A 63 13.19 -18.50 -4.58
CA ILE A 63 12.76 -18.08 -3.24
C ILE A 63 12.68 -19.28 -2.27
N LEU A 64 12.33 -20.46 -2.78
CA LEU A 64 12.18 -21.68 -1.98
C LEU A 64 13.49 -22.46 -1.85
N SER A 65 14.40 -22.37 -2.81
CA SER A 65 15.69 -23.06 -2.81
C SER A 65 16.73 -22.31 -1.96
N VAL A 66 16.64 -22.46 -0.64
CA VAL A 66 17.57 -21.83 0.31
C VAL A 66 18.94 -22.54 0.24
N PRO A 67 20.05 -21.81 -0.02
CA PRO A 67 21.38 -22.39 -0.04
C PRO A 67 21.82 -22.96 1.32
N VAL A 68 22.66 -23.99 1.30
CA VAL A 68 23.25 -24.58 2.51
C VAL A 68 24.08 -23.52 3.24
N GLY A 69 23.90 -23.42 4.55
CA GLY A 69 24.61 -22.43 5.39
C GLY A 69 23.98 -21.04 5.43
N VAL A 70 22.87 -20.81 4.70
CA VAL A 70 22.13 -19.54 4.72
C VAL A 70 20.80 -19.72 5.46
N THR A 71 20.44 -18.74 6.28
CA THR A 71 19.13 -18.75 6.95
C THR A 71 18.01 -18.40 5.97
N MET A 72 16.84 -19.02 6.11
CA MET A 72 15.68 -18.74 5.24
C MET A 72 15.30 -17.26 5.22
N LYS A 73 15.41 -16.58 6.37
CA LYS A 73 15.10 -15.14 6.50
C LYS A 73 16.03 -14.31 5.62
N TYR A 74 17.34 -14.55 5.71
CA TYR A 74 18.34 -13.83 4.93
C TYR A 74 18.15 -14.07 3.43
N HIS A 75 17.96 -15.33 3.02
CA HIS A 75 17.74 -15.69 1.61
C HIS A 75 16.52 -14.98 1.01
N ARG A 76 15.39 -14.99 1.72
CA ARG A 76 14.14 -14.38 1.22
C ARG A 76 14.15 -12.86 1.24
N GLN A 77 14.97 -12.24 2.10
CA GLN A 77 15.11 -10.78 2.14
C GLN A 77 15.68 -10.22 0.83
N PHE A 78 16.53 -10.98 0.12
CA PHE A 78 17.04 -10.61 -1.21
C PHE A 78 15.93 -10.40 -2.25
N PHE A 79 14.79 -11.07 -2.08
CA PHE A 79 13.64 -10.97 -2.97
C PHE A 79 12.60 -9.93 -2.48
N SER A 80 12.94 -9.12 -1.47
CA SER A 80 12.07 -8.04 -1.01
C SER A 80 12.12 -6.86 -1.99
N PRO A 81 10.98 -6.22 -2.30
CA PRO A 81 10.93 -5.06 -3.20
C PRO A 81 11.73 -3.83 -2.73
N ASP A 82 12.28 -3.83 -1.51
CA ASP A 82 13.15 -2.77 -0.97
C ASP A 82 14.64 -2.92 -1.35
N CYS A 83 15.02 -4.03 -2.00
CA CYS A 83 16.41 -4.34 -2.35
C CYS A 83 16.76 -4.12 -3.84
N GLY A 84 15.98 -3.32 -4.56
CA GLY A 84 16.21 -2.95 -5.97
C GLY A 84 16.36 -1.45 -6.16
#